data_AF-A0A1F4HE79-F1
#
_entry.id   AF-A0A1F4HE79-F1
#
_cell.length_a   1.000
_cell.length_b   1.000
_cell.length_c   1.000
_cell.angle_alpha   90.00
_cell.angle_beta   90.00
_cell.angle_gamma   90.00
#
_symmetry.space_group_name_H-M   'P 1'
#
loop_
_entity.id
_entity.type
_entity.pdbx_description
1 polymer ?
#
loop_
_entity_poly.entity_id
_entity_poly.type
_entity_poly.pdbx_seq_one_letter_code
_entity_poly.pdbx_strand_id
1 'polypeptide(L)'
;MPIAAEKAADYLAEAPARHVRLFRNGANQAVRIPKEFELPGKEAEIRQVGNTLVITPIETKKGSLRELLDSWEPLEEDFPDVDEGLLPLDDIVL
;
A
#
# COMPACT_ATOMS: atom_id res chain seq x y z
N MET A 1 26.99 2.70 14.56
CA MET A 1 26.09 2.92 13.41
C MET A 1 24.66 2.86 13.91
N PRO A 2 23.96 3.98 14.12
CA PRO A 2 22.54 3.93 14.39
C PRO A 2 21.78 3.62 13.09
N ILE A 3 20.95 2.60 13.21
CA ILE A 3 19.93 2.13 12.27
C ILE A 3 19.05 3.28 11.80
N ALA A 4 18.77 3.29 10.50
CA ALA A 4 18.05 4.31 9.74
C ALA A 4 16.92 4.97 10.54
N ALA A 5 17.01 6.30 10.66
CA ALA A 5 15.92 7.14 11.10
C ALA A 5 14.73 6.92 10.17
N GLU A 6 13.62 6.45 10.77
CA GLU A 6 12.30 6.39 10.16
C GLU A 6 12.02 7.66 9.35
N LYS A 7 11.67 7.49 8.08
CA LYS A 7 10.92 8.48 7.30
C LYS A 7 9.50 8.60 7.89
N ALA A 8 9.39 9.22 9.07
CA ALA A 8 8.13 9.61 9.68
C ALA A 8 7.69 11.02 9.27
N ALA A 9 8.42 11.67 8.34
CA ALA A 9 8.29 13.11 8.09
C ALA A 9 7.34 13.48 6.92
N ASP A 10 6.93 12.54 6.07
CA ASP A 10 6.08 12.89 4.90
C ASP A 10 4.57 12.85 5.19
N TYR A 11 4.15 12.56 6.43
CA TYR A 11 2.72 12.52 6.83
C TYR A 11 2.17 13.86 7.38
N LEU A 12 2.96 14.93 7.38
CA LEU A 12 2.58 16.24 7.96
C LEU A 12 2.02 17.25 6.95
N ALA A 13 1.76 16.86 5.70
CA ALA A 13 0.82 17.64 4.89
C ALA A 13 -0.58 17.41 5.46
N GLU A 14 -1.20 18.44 6.05
CA GLU A 14 -2.59 18.36 6.51
C GLU A 14 -3.45 17.75 5.41
N ALA A 15 -3.87 16.50 5.62
CA ALA A 15 -4.72 15.81 4.67
C ALA A 15 -5.99 16.66 4.47
N PRO A 16 -6.49 16.79 3.23
CA PRO A 16 -7.65 17.62 2.95
C PRO A 16 -8.81 17.21 3.87
N ALA A 17 -9.40 18.17 4.58
CA ALA A 17 -10.50 17.91 5.51
C ALA A 17 -11.78 18.56 4.98
N ARG A 18 -12.87 17.79 4.98
CA ARG A 18 -14.21 18.28 4.59
C ARG A 18 -15.19 18.06 5.73
N HIS A 19 -15.86 19.14 6.15
CA HIS A 19 -16.97 19.03 7.08
C HIS A 19 -18.16 18.36 6.39
N VAL A 20 -18.61 17.24 6.95
CA VAL A 20 -19.74 16.44 6.44
C VAL A 20 -20.76 16.23 7.55
N ARG A 21 -22.02 16.03 7.17
CA ARG A 21 -23.10 15.73 8.12
C ARG A 21 -23.33 14.23 8.20
N LEU A 22 -23.49 13.73 9.41
CA LEU A 22 -23.92 12.36 9.67
C LEU A 22 -25.44 12.26 9.47
N PHE A 23 -25.89 11.14 8.95
CA PHE A 23 -27.31 10.86 8.77
C PHE A 23 -27.64 9.42 9.16
N ARG A 24 -28.93 9.09 9.19
CA ARG A 24 -29.41 7.74 9.44
C ARG A 24 -29.82 7.06 8.14
N ASN A 25 -29.40 5.80 7.97
CA ASN A 25 -29.88 4.89 6.95
C ASN A 25 -30.54 3.69 7.67
N GLY A 26 -31.85 3.76 7.88
CA GLY A 26 -32.56 2.83 8.75
C GLY A 26 -32.04 2.90 10.18
N ALA A 27 -31.64 1.75 10.74
CA ALA A 27 -31.04 1.67 12.07
C ALA A 27 -29.58 2.18 12.10
N ASN A 28 -28.91 2.28 10.95
CA ASN A 28 -27.48 2.55 10.87
C ASN A 28 -27.17 4.04 10.78
N GLN A 29 -26.02 4.45 11.33
CA GLN A 29 -25.45 5.77 11.07
C GLN A 29 -24.60 5.70 9.80
N ALA A 30 -24.67 6.76 8.98
CA ALA A 30 -23.98 6.83 7.71
C ALA A 30 -23.37 8.22 7.48
N VAL A 31 -22.32 8.25 6.68
CA VAL A 31 -21.67 9.45 6.16
C VAL A 31 -21.60 9.34 4.65
N ARG A 32 -21.83 10.46 3.94
CA ARG A 32 -21.60 10.51 2.49
C ARG A 32 -20.12 10.80 2.29
N ILE A 33 -19.42 9.90 1.59
CA ILE A 33 -18.03 10.11 1.21
C ILE A 33 -18.02 11.05 0.00
N PRO A 34 -17.46 12.28 0.10
CA PRO A 34 -17.31 13.16 -1.06
C PRO A 34 -16.39 12.54 -2.12
N LYS A 35 -16.54 12.96 -3.38
CA LYS A 35 -15.84 12.37 -4.52
C LYS A 35 -14.31 12.43 -4.38
N GLU A 36 -13.80 13.49 -3.78
CA GLU A 36 -12.37 13.67 -3.52
C GLU A 36 -11.79 12.70 -2.47
N PHE A 37 -12.65 12.00 -1.71
CA PHE A 37 -12.28 10.98 -0.72
C PHE A 37 -12.79 9.58 -1.09
N GLU A 38 -13.24 9.38 -2.33
CA GLU A 38 -13.78 8.10 -2.79
C GLU A 38 -12.71 7.00 -2.68
N LEU A 39 -13.05 5.92 -1.95
CA LEU A 39 -12.15 4.78 -1.77
C LEU A 39 -12.23 3.85 -2.99
N PRO A 40 -11.11 3.23 -3.38
CA PRO A 40 -11.13 2.22 -4.44
C PRO A 40 -11.90 0.97 -3.99
N GLY A 41 -12.56 0.31 -4.94
CA GLY A 41 -13.26 -0.96 -4.69
C GLY A 41 -14.73 -0.78 -4.26
N LYS A 42 -15.28 -1.82 -3.63
CA LYS A 42 -16.69 -1.87 -3.18
C LYS A 42 -16.85 -2.15 -1.70
N GLU A 43 -15.76 -2.50 -1.02
CA GLU A 43 -15.74 -2.93 0.37
C GLU A 43 -14.68 -2.14 1.13
N ALA A 44 -14.96 -1.83 2.39
CA ALA A 44 -14.05 -1.12 3.26
C ALA A 44 -14.21 -1.63 4.70
N GLU A 45 -13.12 -1.62 5.44
CA GLU A 45 -13.07 -1.91 6.86
C GLU A 45 -13.10 -0.60 7.65
N ILE A 46 -13.84 -0.58 8.76
CA ILE A 46 -13.88 0.55 9.70
C ILE A 46 -13.25 0.11 11.01
N ARG A 47 -12.23 0.84 11.46
CA ARG A 47 -11.56 0.63 12.75
C ARG A 47 -11.61 1.89 13.61
N GLN A 48 -11.88 1.72 14.90
CA GLN A 48 -11.86 2.82 15.86
C GLN A 48 -10.47 2.98 16.49
N VAL A 49 -9.95 4.20 16.51
CA VAL A 49 -8.70 4.58 17.20
C VAL A 49 -9.03 5.78 18.09
N GLY A 50 -9.20 5.53 19.38
CA GLY A 50 -9.68 6.55 20.32
C GLY A 50 -11.06 7.09 19.90
N ASN A 51 -11.12 8.39 19.59
CA ASN A 51 -12.34 9.05 19.12
C ASN A 51 -12.42 9.22 17.59
N THR A 52 -11.54 8.55 16.84
CA THR A 52 -11.46 8.65 15.38
C THR A 52 -11.84 7.32 14.75
N LEU A 53 -12.67 7.36 13.71
CA LEU A 53 -12.92 6.22 12.83
C LEU A 53 -11.97 6.28 11.64
N VAL A 54 -11.21 5.21 11.45
CA VAL A 54 -10.33 5.00 10.30
C VAL A 54 -11.03 4.04 9.34
N ILE A 55 -11.23 4.47 8.10
CA ILE A 55 -11.88 3.67 7.06
C ILE A 55 -10.81 3.31 6.02
N THR A 56 -10.64 2.04 5.73
CA THR A 56 -9.62 1.53 4.81
C THR A 56 -10.29 0.64 3.75
N PRO A 57 -10.00 0.81 2.45
CA PRO A 57 -10.55 -0.08 1.43
C PRO A 57 -10.06 -1.50 1.66
N ILE A 58 -10.95 -2.48 1.46
CA ILE A 58 -10.54 -3.88 1.39
C ILE A 58 -10.07 -4.10 -0.04
N GLU A 59 -8.76 -4.19 -0.21
CA GLU A 59 -8.19 -4.63 -1.48
C GLU A 59 -8.64 -6.07 -1.73
N THR A 60 -9.58 -6.25 -2.66
CA THR A 60 -9.77 -7.54 -3.31
C THR A 60 -8.49 -7.77 -4.09
N LYS A 61 -7.51 -8.42 -3.45
CA LYS A 61 -6.23 -8.80 -4.06
C LYS A 61 -6.54 -9.45 -5.41
N LYS A 62 -6.35 -8.72 -6.50
CA LYS A 62 -6.05 -9.36 -7.77
C LYS A 62 -4.71 -10.02 -7.51
N GLY A 63 -4.67 -11.36 -7.59
CA GLY A 63 -3.56 -12.24 -7.19
C GLY A 63 -2.32 -11.49 -6.74
N SER A 64 -2.06 -11.44 -5.43
CA SER A 64 -0.87 -10.78 -4.91
C SER A 64 0.37 -11.29 -5.65
N LEU A 65 1.41 -10.46 -5.79
CA LEU A 65 2.68 -10.91 -6.37
C LEU A 65 3.16 -12.21 -5.70
N ARG A 66 2.90 -12.36 -4.40
CA ARG A 66 3.14 -13.60 -3.67
C ARG A 66 2.34 -14.79 -4.23
N GLU A 67 1.02 -14.66 -4.36
CA GLU A 67 0.17 -15.72 -4.93
C GLU A 67 0.56 -16.08 -6.37
N LEU A 68 1.01 -15.08 -7.15
CA LEU A 68 1.54 -15.33 -8.50
C LEU A 68 2.84 -16.13 -8.44
N LEU A 69 3.80 -15.73 -7.60
CA LEU A 69 5.07 -16.45 -7.45
C LEU A 69 4.88 -17.85 -6.87
N ASP A 70 3.95 -18.02 -5.91
CA ASP A 70 3.59 -19.32 -5.34
C ASP A 70 2.95 -20.25 -6.39
N SER A 71 2.41 -19.71 -7.49
CA SER A 71 1.82 -20.50 -8.58
C SER A 71 2.84 -21.00 -9.62
N TRP A 72 4.09 -20.56 -9.55
CA TRP A 72 5.11 -20.93 -10.53
C TRP A 72 5.84 -22.22 -10.12
N GLU A 73 6.07 -23.10 -11.09
CA GLU A 73 6.91 -24.29 -10.90
C GLU A 73 8.40 -23.89 -10.91
N PRO A 74 9.27 -24.63 -10.19
CA PRO A 74 10.71 -24.43 -10.28
C PRO A 74 11.19 -24.57 -11.73
N LEU A 75 12.10 -23.69 -12.14
CA LEU A 75 12.80 -23.85 -13.42
C LEU A 75 13.80 -25.00 -13.30
N GLU A 76 13.78 -25.92 -14.27
CA GLU A 76 14.78 -26.99 -14.40
C GLU A 76 16.08 -26.52 -15.07
N GLU A 77 16.05 -25.32 -15.66
CA GLU A 77 17.18 -24.71 -16.34
C GLU A 77 18.13 -24.06 -15.34
N ASP A 78 19.44 -24.33 -15.48
CA ASP A 78 20.47 -23.62 -14.73
C ASP A 78 20.47 -22.15 -15.13
N PHE A 79 20.65 -21.28 -14.14
CA PHE A 79 20.80 -19.85 -14.41
C PHE A 79 22.10 -19.62 -15.20
N PRO A 80 22.05 -18.93 -16.36
CA PRO A 80 23.24 -18.73 -17.17
C PRO A 80 24.26 -17.85 -16.43
N ASP A 81 25.54 -17.96 -16.82
CA ASP A 81 26.55 -17.00 -16.39
C ASP A 81 26.28 -15.65 -17.05
N VAL A 82 25.62 -14.76 -16.32
CA VAL A 82 25.28 -13.41 -16.78
C VAL A 82 26.50 -12.49 -16.85
N ASP A 83 27.61 -12.90 -16.22
CA ASP A 83 28.86 -12.16 -16.23
C ASP A 83 29.78 -12.59 -17.38
N GLU A 84 29.39 -13.60 -18.16
CA GLU A 84 30.17 -14.07 -19.31
C GLU A 84 30.40 -12.95 -20.33
N GLY A 85 31.66 -12.58 -20.51
CA GLY A 85 32.05 -11.52 -21.45
C GLY A 85 31.82 -10.09 -20.96
N LEU A 86 31.38 -9.90 -19.71
CA LEU A 86 31.35 -8.57 -19.11
C LEU A 86 32.77 -8.06 -18.87
N LEU A 87 32.94 -6.75 -19.12
CA LEU A 87 34.14 -6.04 -18.72
C LEU A 87 34.21 -5.95 -17.19
N PRO A 88 35.42 -5.84 -16.61
CA PRO A 88 35.57 -5.60 -15.17
C PRO A 88 34.78 -4.36 -14.74
N LEU A 89 34.31 -4.37 -13.49
CA LEU A 89 33.66 -3.21 -12.88
C LEU A 89 34.56 -1.97 -12.98
N ASP A 90 33.95 -0.82 -13.23
CA ASP A 90 34.66 0.44 -13.17
C ASP A 90 35.20 0.69 -11.76
N ASP A 91 36.35 1.35 -11.68
CA ASP A 91 36.91 1.81 -10.40
C ASP A 91 35.93 2.75 -9.71
N ILE A 92 35.61 2.47 -8.44
CA ILE A 92 34.78 3.35 -7.62
C ILE A 92 35.66 4.52 -7.15
N VAL A 93 35.44 5.70 -7.72
CA VAL A 93 36.03 6.95 -7.20
C VAL A 93 35.17 7.43 -6.03
N LEU A 94 35.69 7.26 -4.80
CA LEU A 94 35.08 7.77 -3.57
C LEU A 94 35.38 9.27 -3.36
#